data_AF-A0A9W8XJA9-F1
#
_entry.id   AF-A0A9W8XJA9-F1
#
_cell.length_a   1.000
_cell.length_b   1.000
_cell.length_c   1.000
_cell.angle_alpha   90.00
_cell.angle_beta   90.00
_cell.angle_gamma   90.00
#
_symmetry.space_group_name_H-M   'P 1'
#
loop_
_entity.id
_entity.type
_entity.pdbx_description
1 polymer ?
#
loop_
_entity_poly.entity_id
_entity_poly.type
_entity_poly.pdbx_seq_one_letter_code
_entity_poly.pdbx_strand_id
1 'polypeptide(L)'
;MGVHQWDITVKQLGNYLFYQYVGFIIWIILTLLLKIAILLQYLRIFVPDGIRGFTFWASHIVLWANVTYYTAFVFTFLFVCDPRPFFWDKTIAHGECLDIFGINIIGAVFCLVSDLIILLLPQRVIFRLTLSRGRKLSLAFLFAVGIFACITSAVRLYYNVKLWKNQTDVTYQLGFISLWGTVQLAAGFWIVCSPSIPKTINHFRGKPWFLRVETSLRSRLRKGHPKSEEGDPAQNPTIGGERNQRAGREVVTDIEFHELVNKTEASITSRADSGPV
;
A
#
# COMPACT_ATOMS: atom_id res chain seq x y z
N MET A 1 2.09 -5.91 24.62
CA MET A 1 0.96 -6.83 24.39
C MET A 1 1.51 -8.25 24.57
N GLY A 2 0.92 -9.09 25.44
CA GLY A 2 1.40 -10.48 25.64
C GLY A 2 1.61 -10.94 27.09
N VAL A 3 0.99 -10.30 28.09
CA VAL A 3 1.02 -10.77 29.49
C VAL A 3 -0.11 -11.79 29.68
N HIS A 4 0.15 -12.87 30.41
CA HIS A 4 -0.87 -13.85 30.72
C HIS A 4 -1.89 -13.29 31.72
N GLN A 5 -3.14 -13.74 31.62
CA GLN A 5 -4.23 -13.21 32.44
C GLN A 5 -4.04 -13.42 33.95
N TRP A 6 -3.30 -14.45 34.37
CA TRP A 6 -3.08 -14.79 35.78
C TRP A 6 -2.04 -13.90 36.47
N ASP A 7 -1.26 -13.13 35.71
CA ASP A 7 -0.25 -12.22 36.26
C ASP A 7 -0.78 -10.79 36.48
N ILE A 8 -2.08 -10.54 36.24
CA ILE A 8 -2.66 -9.18 36.17
C ILE A 8 -3.66 -8.95 37.31
N THR A 9 -3.49 -7.84 38.03
CA THR A 9 -4.44 -7.40 39.07
C THR A 9 -5.77 -6.94 38.45
N VAL A 10 -6.91 -7.20 39.10
CA VAL A 10 -8.27 -6.85 38.62
C VAL A 10 -8.40 -5.37 38.21
N LYS A 11 -7.79 -4.45 38.95
CA LYS A 11 -7.76 -3.02 38.61
C LYS A 11 -7.01 -2.72 37.30
N GLN A 12 -5.92 -3.44 37.04
CA GLN A 12 -5.15 -3.31 35.80
C GLN A 12 -5.91 -3.93 34.62
N LEU A 13 -6.65 -5.02 34.86
CA LEU A 13 -7.49 -5.67 33.86
C LEU A 13 -8.60 -4.74 33.34
N GLY A 14 -9.32 -4.03 34.24
CA GLY A 14 -10.36 -3.08 33.83
C GLY A 14 -9.82 -1.97 32.92
N ASN A 15 -8.68 -1.37 33.29
CA ASN A 15 -8.00 -0.36 32.46
C ASN A 15 -7.56 -0.95 31.11
N TYR A 16 -6.98 -2.16 31.11
CA TYR A 16 -6.57 -2.84 29.89
C TYR A 16 -7.75 -3.08 28.93
N LEU A 17 -8.88 -3.57 29.45
CA LEU A 17 -10.10 -3.78 28.67
C LEU A 17 -10.65 -2.46 28.11
N PHE A 18 -10.59 -1.37 28.87
CA PHE A 18 -10.97 -0.04 28.38
C PHE A 18 -10.11 0.43 27.21
N TYR A 19 -8.77 0.35 27.33
CA TYR A 19 -7.87 0.72 26.24
C TYR A 19 -8.04 -0.17 25.02
N GLN A 20 -8.26 -1.48 25.23
CA GLN A 20 -8.51 -2.42 24.16
C GLN A 20 -9.84 -2.12 23.44
N TYR A 21 -10.88 -1.76 24.18
CA TYR A 21 -12.17 -1.34 23.63
C TYR A 21 -12.04 -0.10 22.74
N VAL A 22 -11.40 0.97 23.26
CA VAL A 22 -11.17 2.21 22.51
C VAL A 22 -10.29 1.94 21.28
N GLY A 23 -9.22 1.16 21.45
CA GLY A 23 -8.31 0.78 20.38
C GLY A 23 -9.01 -0.01 19.27
N PHE A 24 -9.94 -0.90 19.62
CA PHE A 24 -10.72 -1.65 18.64
C PHE A 24 -11.63 -0.75 17.81
N ILE A 25 -12.32 0.21 18.43
CA ILE A 25 -13.16 1.19 17.71
C ILE A 25 -12.32 2.02 16.74
N ILE A 26 -11.18 2.55 17.21
CA ILE A 26 -10.25 3.31 16.36
C ILE A 26 -9.77 2.45 15.19
N TRP A 27 -9.40 1.19 15.46
CA TRP A 27 -8.96 0.26 14.43
C TRP A 27 -10.04 0.01 13.37
N ILE A 28 -11.31 -0.15 13.76
CA ILE A 28 -12.43 -0.32 12.81
C ILE A 28 -12.55 0.92 11.91
N ILE A 29 -12.54 2.12 12.50
CA ILE A 29 -12.67 3.39 11.75
C ILE A 29 -11.49 3.58 10.78
N LEU A 30 -10.26 3.37 11.24
CA LEU A 30 -9.06 3.49 10.40
C LEU A 30 -9.08 2.47 9.26
N THR A 31 -9.52 1.24 9.52
CA THR A 31 -9.66 0.21 8.49
C THR A 31 -10.67 0.62 7.41
N LEU A 32 -11.80 1.20 7.80
CA LEU A 32 -12.79 1.74 6.86
C LEU A 32 -12.19 2.87 6.00
N LEU A 33 -11.54 3.85 6.62
CA LEU A 33 -10.95 4.98 5.92
C LEU A 33 -9.87 4.54 4.93
N LEU A 34 -9.02 3.59 5.33
CA LEU A 34 -7.99 3.01 4.44
C LEU A 34 -8.63 2.29 3.26
N LYS A 35 -9.67 1.48 3.47
CA LYS A 35 -10.37 0.81 2.38
C LYS A 35 -10.96 1.82 1.40
N ILE A 36 -11.65 2.85 1.89
CA ILE A 36 -12.18 3.93 1.04
C ILE A 36 -11.06 4.58 0.22
N ALA A 37 -9.94 4.94 0.87
CA ALA A 37 -8.80 5.57 0.18
C ALA A 37 -8.22 4.66 -0.93
N ILE A 38 -8.06 3.36 -0.65
CA ILE A 38 -7.56 2.37 -1.63
C ILE A 38 -8.53 2.24 -2.81
N LEU A 39 -9.85 2.12 -2.54
CA LEU A 39 -10.85 2.01 -3.60
C LEU A 39 -10.91 3.27 -4.47
N LEU A 40 -10.87 4.46 -3.87
CA LEU A 40 -10.84 5.72 -4.61
C LEU A 40 -9.58 5.83 -5.47
N GLN A 41 -8.44 5.41 -4.93
CA GLN A 41 -7.19 5.37 -5.68
C GLN A 41 -7.26 4.39 -6.86
N TYR A 42 -7.89 3.22 -6.68
CA TYR A 42 -8.13 2.26 -7.76
C TYR A 42 -9.07 2.82 -8.82
N LEU A 43 -10.16 3.46 -8.42
CA LEU A 43 -11.09 4.10 -9.34
C LEU A 43 -10.37 5.15 -10.19
N ARG A 44 -9.51 5.98 -9.57
CA ARG A 44 -8.72 7.00 -10.27
C ARG A 44 -7.71 6.42 -11.26
N ILE A 45 -7.13 5.25 -10.97
CA ILE A 45 -6.12 4.61 -11.84
C ILE A 45 -6.78 3.88 -13.01
N PHE A 46 -7.84 3.13 -12.75
CA PHE A 46 -8.43 2.19 -13.72
C PHE A 46 -9.62 2.77 -14.50
N VAL A 47 -10.21 3.88 -14.05
CA VAL A 47 -11.29 4.59 -14.75
C VAL A 47 -10.84 6.03 -15.05
N PRO A 48 -9.92 6.24 -16.01
CA PRO A 48 -9.64 7.58 -16.52
C PRO A 48 -10.87 8.09 -17.29
N ASP A 49 -11.43 9.20 -16.80
CA ASP A 49 -12.34 10.14 -17.47
C ASP A 49 -13.56 9.56 -18.22
N GLY A 50 -14.49 8.95 -17.47
CA GLY A 50 -15.91 8.96 -17.84
C GLY A 50 -16.52 7.67 -18.42
N ILE A 51 -15.74 6.61 -18.61
CA ILE A 51 -16.29 5.32 -19.07
C ILE A 51 -17.02 4.62 -17.91
N ARG A 52 -18.35 4.74 -17.88
CA ARG A 52 -19.25 4.05 -16.92
C ARG A 52 -19.42 2.56 -17.23
N GLY A 53 -18.29 1.84 -17.29
CA GLY A 53 -18.27 0.40 -17.54
C GLY A 53 -18.55 -0.43 -16.28
N PHE A 54 -18.50 -1.75 -16.43
CA PHE A 54 -18.65 -2.72 -15.35
C PHE A 54 -17.73 -2.44 -14.14
N THR A 55 -16.47 -2.06 -14.38
CA THR A 55 -15.48 -1.76 -13.34
C THR A 55 -15.89 -0.58 -12.45
N PHE A 56 -16.54 0.44 -13.02
CA PHE A 56 -17.01 1.60 -12.27
C PHE A 56 -18.14 1.20 -11.30
N TRP A 57 -19.13 0.45 -11.79
CA TRP A 57 -20.23 -0.03 -10.96
C TRP A 57 -19.78 -1.04 -9.91
N ALA A 58 -18.93 -2.00 -10.29
CA ALA A 58 -18.38 -2.98 -9.36
C ALA A 58 -17.61 -2.33 -8.21
N SER A 59 -16.75 -1.35 -8.49
CA SER A 59 -16.00 -0.62 -7.45
C SER A 59 -16.90 0.21 -6.55
N HIS A 60 -17.93 0.89 -7.09
CA HIS A 60 -18.91 1.61 -6.27
C HIS A 60 -19.72 0.67 -5.37
N ILE A 61 -20.17 -0.47 -5.88
CA ILE A 61 -20.90 -1.47 -5.09
C ILE A 61 -20.03 -1.94 -3.91
N VAL A 62 -18.77 -2.30 -4.18
CA VAL A 62 -17.84 -2.73 -3.12
C VAL A 62 -17.58 -1.59 -2.13
N LEU A 63 -17.44 -0.35 -2.59
CA LEU A 63 -17.26 0.83 -1.73
C LEU A 63 -18.44 1.01 -0.77
N TRP A 64 -19.66 1.09 -1.30
CA TRP A 64 -20.87 1.30 -0.50
C TRP A 64 -21.16 0.11 0.41
N ALA A 65 -20.91 -1.12 -0.03
CA ALA A 65 -21.03 -2.31 0.80
C ALA A 65 -20.08 -2.26 2.00
N ASN A 66 -18.81 -1.89 1.78
CA ASN A 66 -17.84 -1.73 2.88
C ASN A 66 -18.25 -0.61 3.83
N VAL A 67 -18.62 0.57 3.32
CA VAL A 67 -19.04 1.70 4.14
C VAL A 67 -20.23 1.32 5.03
N THR A 68 -21.26 0.70 4.44
CA THR A 68 -22.46 0.29 5.16
C THR A 68 -22.11 -0.74 6.24
N TYR A 69 -21.35 -1.77 5.88
CA TYR A 69 -20.95 -2.83 6.80
C TYR A 69 -20.13 -2.31 7.99
N TYR A 70 -19.05 -1.57 7.73
CA TYR A 70 -18.17 -1.09 8.79
C TYR A 70 -18.86 -0.04 9.67
N THR A 71 -19.73 0.80 9.10
CA THR A 71 -20.53 1.75 9.89
C THR A 71 -21.47 1.00 10.84
N ALA A 72 -22.21 0.00 10.34
CA ALA A 72 -23.07 -0.84 11.17
C ALA A 72 -22.27 -1.60 12.24
N PHE A 73 -21.07 -2.08 11.89
CA PHE A 73 -20.19 -2.79 12.81
C PHE A 73 -19.70 -1.90 13.95
N VAL A 74 -19.33 -0.63 13.67
CA VAL A 74 -18.98 0.34 14.72
C VAL A 74 -20.14 0.55 15.68
N PHE A 75 -21.36 0.78 15.16
CA PHE A 75 -22.54 0.97 16.02
C PHE A 75 -22.84 -0.27 16.86
N THR A 76 -22.79 -1.45 16.26
CA THR A 76 -22.97 -2.73 16.97
C THR A 76 -21.96 -2.87 18.11
N PHE A 77 -20.69 -2.55 17.85
CA PHE A 77 -19.64 -2.64 18.86
C PHE A 77 -19.77 -1.57 19.96
N LEU A 78 -20.25 -0.36 19.61
CA LEU A 78 -20.51 0.71 20.56
C LEU A 78 -21.64 0.36 21.55
N PHE A 79 -22.62 -0.42 21.11
CA PHE A 79 -23.78 -0.84 21.91
C PHE A 79 -23.74 -2.34 22.26
N VAL A 80 -22.53 -2.93 22.31
CA VAL A 80 -22.38 -4.37 22.53
C VAL A 80 -22.76 -4.82 23.94
N CYS A 81 -22.69 -3.94 24.93
CA CYS A 81 -23.08 -4.18 26.32
C CYS A 81 -24.07 -3.12 26.80
N ASP A 82 -25.02 -3.55 27.62
CA ASP A 82 -25.96 -2.69 28.34
C ASP A 82 -25.90 -2.98 29.84
N PRO A 83 -25.49 -2.03 30.69
CA PRO A 83 -24.98 -0.70 30.37
C PRO A 83 -23.56 -0.77 29.77
N ARG A 84 -23.23 0.14 28.83
CA ARG A 84 -21.91 0.25 28.17
C ARG A 84 -20.68 0.05 29.10
N PRO A 85 -20.60 0.68 30.29
CA PRO A 85 -19.46 0.49 31.19
C PRO A 85 -19.23 -0.94 31.66
N PHE A 86 -20.22 -1.82 31.55
CA PHE A 86 -20.10 -3.24 31.88
C PHE A 86 -19.04 -3.97 31.04
N PHE A 87 -18.61 -3.41 29.90
CA PHE A 87 -17.52 -4.01 29.13
C PHE A 87 -16.20 -4.05 29.92
N TRP A 88 -15.82 -2.95 30.58
CA TRP A 88 -14.56 -2.81 31.30
C TRP A 88 -14.70 -2.91 32.83
N ASP A 89 -15.88 -2.60 33.36
CA ASP A 89 -16.19 -2.72 34.77
C ASP A 89 -17.22 -3.83 35.01
N LYS A 90 -16.70 -5.00 35.37
CA LYS A 90 -17.51 -6.20 35.67
C LYS A 90 -18.14 -6.17 37.07
N THR A 91 -17.94 -5.10 37.85
CA THR A 91 -18.54 -4.97 39.19
C THR A 91 -19.97 -4.44 39.16
N ILE A 92 -20.43 -3.93 38.01
CA ILE A 92 -21.80 -3.42 37.82
C ILE A 92 -22.79 -4.59 37.80
N ALA A 93 -23.79 -4.54 38.69
CA ALA A 93 -24.85 -5.53 38.76
C ALA A 93 -25.82 -5.41 37.56
N HIS A 94 -26.31 -6.56 37.06
CA HIS A 94 -27.26 -6.67 35.94
C HIS A 94 -26.78 -6.17 34.57
N GLY A 95 -25.47 -6.12 34.32
CA GLY A 95 -24.97 -5.87 32.98
C GLY A 95 -24.99 -7.13 32.11
N GLU A 96 -25.48 -7.00 30.88
CA GLU A 96 -25.39 -8.04 29.86
C GLU A 96 -24.64 -7.53 28.63
N CYS A 97 -23.90 -8.43 27.99
CA CYS A 97 -23.25 -8.17 26.71
C CYS A 97 -23.74 -9.19 25.69
N LEU A 98 -23.87 -8.74 24.44
CA LEU A 98 -24.00 -9.65 23.30
C LEU A 98 -22.75 -10.54 23.18
N ASP A 99 -22.84 -11.62 22.40
CA ASP A 99 -21.71 -12.52 22.17
C ASP A 99 -20.56 -11.79 21.42
N ILE A 100 -19.66 -11.20 22.20
CA ILE A 100 -18.51 -10.44 21.72
C ILE A 100 -17.64 -11.31 20.83
N PHE A 101 -17.47 -12.60 21.14
CA PHE A 101 -16.62 -13.49 20.36
C PHE A 101 -17.23 -13.81 18.99
N GLY A 102 -18.52 -14.11 18.95
CA GLY A 102 -19.27 -14.30 17.70
C GLY A 102 -19.22 -13.06 16.81
N ILE A 103 -19.49 -11.87 17.37
CA ILE A 103 -19.41 -10.59 16.64
C ILE A 103 -17.99 -10.36 16.09
N ASN A 104 -16.96 -10.65 16.88
CA ASN A 104 -15.56 -10.50 16.43
C ASN A 104 -15.18 -11.47 15.30
N ILE A 105 -15.63 -12.73 15.35
CA ILE A 105 -15.39 -13.71 14.28
C ILE A 105 -16.06 -13.26 13.00
N ILE A 106 -17.34 -12.88 13.06
CA ILE A 106 -18.07 -12.35 11.90
C ILE A 106 -17.32 -11.14 11.34
N GLY A 107 -16.95 -10.21 12.22
CA GLY A 107 -16.07 -9.06 11.93
C GLY A 107 -14.81 -9.42 11.16
N ALA A 108 -14.07 -10.42 11.65
CA ALA A 108 -12.82 -10.87 11.06
C ALA A 108 -13.01 -11.57 9.71
N VAL A 109 -14.07 -12.37 9.54
CA VAL A 109 -14.42 -13.01 8.26
C VAL A 109 -14.73 -11.96 7.21
N PHE A 110 -15.61 -11.01 7.50
CA PHE A 110 -15.93 -9.92 6.58
C PHE A 110 -14.70 -9.06 6.25
N CYS A 111 -13.83 -8.82 7.21
CA CYS A 111 -12.57 -8.12 6.99
C CYS A 111 -11.69 -8.86 5.97
N LEU A 112 -11.51 -10.17 6.13
CA LEU A 112 -10.74 -10.99 5.19
C LEU A 112 -11.38 -11.05 3.80
N VAL A 113 -12.70 -11.27 3.74
CA VAL A 113 -13.44 -11.35 2.47
C VAL A 113 -13.37 -10.02 1.73
N SER A 114 -13.56 -8.90 2.42
CA SER A 114 -13.45 -7.59 1.79
C SER A 114 -12.03 -7.28 1.31
N ASP A 115 -10.99 -7.67 2.06
CA ASP A 115 -9.59 -7.53 1.60
C ASP A 115 -9.36 -8.32 0.29
N LEU A 116 -9.85 -9.57 0.21
CA LEU A 116 -9.75 -10.39 -0.99
C LEU A 116 -10.50 -9.78 -2.19
N ILE A 117 -11.72 -9.29 -1.98
CA ILE A 117 -12.51 -8.64 -3.04
C ILE A 117 -11.75 -7.43 -3.59
N ILE A 118 -11.20 -6.59 -2.71
CA ILE A 118 -10.44 -5.40 -3.09
C ILE A 118 -9.16 -5.78 -3.84
N LEU A 119 -8.49 -6.86 -3.44
CA LEU A 119 -7.30 -7.39 -4.11
C LEU A 119 -7.60 -7.92 -5.52
N LEU A 120 -8.71 -8.64 -5.69
CA LEU A 120 -9.10 -9.26 -6.97
C LEU A 120 -9.66 -8.25 -7.98
N LEU A 121 -10.24 -7.15 -7.49
CA LEU A 121 -10.86 -6.10 -8.31
C LEU A 121 -9.91 -5.54 -9.39
N PRO A 122 -8.68 -5.08 -9.09
CA PRO A 122 -7.76 -4.58 -10.10
C PRO A 122 -7.21 -5.69 -11.00
N GLN A 123 -7.02 -6.92 -10.51
CA GLN A 123 -6.45 -8.01 -11.31
C GLN A 123 -7.25 -8.28 -12.59
N ARG A 124 -8.58 -8.31 -12.51
CA ARG A 124 -9.42 -8.53 -13.69
C ARG A 124 -9.25 -7.45 -14.76
N VAL A 125 -9.02 -6.20 -14.35
CA VAL A 125 -8.81 -5.08 -15.27
C VAL A 125 -7.40 -5.14 -15.88
N ILE A 126 -6.40 -5.47 -15.07
CA ILE A 126 -4.99 -5.55 -15.48
C ILE A 126 -4.79 -6.57 -16.60
N PHE A 127 -5.44 -7.74 -16.53
CA PHE A 127 -5.33 -8.76 -17.58
C PHE A 127 -5.79 -8.27 -18.96
N ARG A 128 -6.59 -7.21 -19.04
CA ARG A 128 -7.05 -6.63 -20.30
C ARG A 128 -6.26 -5.41 -20.75
N LEU A 129 -5.34 -4.87 -19.94
CA LEU A 129 -4.70 -3.58 -20.20
C LEU A 129 -3.17 -3.68 -20.28
N THR A 130 -2.61 -3.31 -21.44
CA THR A 130 -1.16 -3.27 -21.68
C THR A 130 -0.55 -2.02 -21.01
N LEU A 131 -0.01 -2.17 -19.81
CA LEU A 131 0.62 -1.08 -19.05
C LEU A 131 2.13 -0.95 -19.33
N SER A 132 2.64 0.29 -19.24
CA SER A 132 4.08 0.57 -19.32
C SER A 132 4.85 -0.03 -18.13
N ARG A 133 6.14 -0.36 -18.33
CA ARG A 133 6.98 -1.07 -17.34
C ARG A 133 7.02 -0.41 -15.95
N GLY A 134 7.02 0.92 -15.89
CA GLY A 134 7.02 1.66 -14.61
C GLY A 134 5.71 1.53 -13.81
N ARG A 135 4.56 1.53 -14.50
CA ARG A 135 3.25 1.31 -13.86
C ARG A 135 3.09 -0.14 -13.44
N LYS A 136 3.61 -1.07 -14.24
CA LYS A 136 3.63 -2.51 -13.92
C LYS A 136 4.36 -2.80 -12.61
N LEU A 137 5.51 -2.15 -12.37
CA LEU A 137 6.26 -2.33 -11.12
C LEU A 137 5.50 -1.80 -9.90
N SER A 138 4.93 -0.60 -10.00
CA SER A 138 4.13 -0.01 -8.91
C SER A 138 2.93 -0.92 -8.56
N LEU A 139 2.29 -1.48 -9.59
CA LEU A 139 1.16 -2.36 -9.42
C LEU A 139 1.52 -3.72 -8.84
N ALA A 140 2.68 -4.28 -9.22
CA ALA A 140 3.22 -5.49 -8.62
C ALA A 140 3.51 -5.30 -7.12
N PHE A 141 4.05 -4.14 -6.73
CA PHE A 141 4.26 -3.80 -5.32
C PHE A 141 2.92 -3.73 -4.55
N LEU A 142 1.93 -3.02 -5.10
CA LEU A 142 0.59 -2.94 -4.50
C LEU A 142 -0.04 -4.31 -4.30
N PHE A 143 0.12 -5.20 -5.28
CA PHE A 143 -0.38 -6.56 -5.20
C PHE A 143 0.33 -7.40 -4.13
N ALA A 144 1.66 -7.29 -4.03
CA ALA A 144 2.44 -7.98 -3.00
C ALA A 144 2.02 -7.53 -1.58
N VAL A 145 1.89 -6.22 -1.35
CA VAL A 145 1.42 -5.69 -0.06
C VAL A 145 -0.03 -6.08 0.21
N GLY A 146 -0.88 -6.13 -0.82
CA GLY A 146 -2.26 -6.59 -0.70
C GLY A 146 -2.40 -8.07 -0.32
N ILE A 147 -1.57 -8.95 -0.90
CA ILE A 147 -1.50 -10.37 -0.46
C ILE A 147 -1.05 -10.44 0.99
N PHE A 148 -0.01 -9.69 1.35
CA PHE A 148 0.47 -9.63 2.73
C PHE A 148 -0.63 -9.18 3.70
N ALA A 149 -1.40 -8.16 3.34
CA ALA A 149 -2.56 -7.72 4.12
C ALA A 149 -3.60 -8.84 4.28
N CYS A 150 -3.91 -9.60 3.22
CA CYS A 150 -4.82 -10.74 3.31
C CYS A 150 -4.30 -11.84 4.26
N ILE A 151 -3.00 -12.11 4.25
CA ILE A 151 -2.37 -13.06 5.19
C ILE A 151 -2.54 -12.57 6.62
N THR A 152 -2.28 -11.28 6.88
CA THR A 152 -2.44 -10.71 8.23
C THR A 152 -3.89 -10.81 8.72
N SER A 153 -4.87 -10.57 7.85
CA SER A 153 -6.30 -10.72 8.15
C SER A 153 -6.68 -12.17 8.42
N ALA A 154 -6.12 -13.13 7.68
CA ALA A 154 -6.36 -14.56 7.90
C ALA A 154 -5.77 -15.04 9.24
N VAL A 155 -4.56 -14.61 9.58
CA VAL A 155 -3.93 -14.91 10.87
C VAL A 155 -4.74 -14.31 12.02
N ARG A 156 -5.22 -13.06 11.87
CA ARG A 156 -6.12 -12.44 12.84
C ARG A 156 -7.42 -13.23 13.02
N LEU A 157 -8.03 -13.71 11.94
CA LEU A 157 -9.22 -14.58 12.01
C LEU A 157 -8.92 -15.88 12.76
N TYR A 158 -7.78 -16.51 12.50
CA TYR A 158 -7.35 -17.72 13.21
C TYR A 158 -7.29 -17.51 14.73
N TYR A 159 -6.67 -16.41 15.18
CA TYR A 159 -6.61 -16.10 16.61
C TYR A 159 -7.99 -15.79 17.21
N ASN A 160 -8.91 -15.16 16.47
CA ASN A 160 -10.29 -14.96 16.91
C ASN A 160 -11.04 -16.29 17.07
N VAL A 161 -10.91 -17.21 16.11
CA VAL A 161 -11.51 -18.55 16.20
C VAL A 161 -10.90 -19.36 17.34
N LYS A 162 -9.58 -19.26 17.55
CA LYS A 162 -8.89 -19.92 18.66
C LYS A 162 -9.41 -19.41 20.01
N LEU A 163 -9.60 -18.10 20.14
CA LEU A 163 -10.12 -17.46 21.34
C LEU A 163 -11.57 -17.87 21.63
N TRP A 164 -12.40 -18.01 20.59
CA TRP A 164 -13.78 -18.49 20.76
C TRP A 164 -13.85 -19.95 21.21
N LYS A 165 -12.97 -20.81 20.69
CA LYS A 165 -12.93 -22.24 21.06
C LYS A 165 -12.30 -22.48 22.44
N ASN A 166 -11.29 -21.71 22.81
CA ASN A 166 -10.53 -21.93 24.03
C ASN A 166 -10.27 -20.60 24.75
N GLN A 167 -11.04 -20.35 25.81
CA GLN A 167 -11.01 -19.10 26.59
C GLN A 167 -9.86 -19.02 27.60
N THR A 168 -8.89 -19.93 27.49
CA THR A 168 -7.47 -19.78 27.89
C THR A 168 -7.24 -18.77 29.01
N ASP A 169 -6.75 -17.54 28.77
CA ASP A 169 -5.88 -17.03 27.68
C ASP A 169 -6.38 -15.75 27.00
N VAL A 170 -7.43 -15.09 27.50
CA VAL A 170 -8.07 -13.96 26.78
C VAL A 170 -7.11 -12.79 26.55
N THR A 171 -6.42 -12.31 27.59
CA THR A 171 -5.52 -11.15 27.50
C THR A 171 -4.36 -11.37 26.52
N TYR A 172 -3.82 -12.59 26.49
CA TYR A 172 -2.72 -12.93 25.60
C TYR A 172 -3.18 -12.94 24.13
N GLN A 173 -4.28 -13.63 23.83
CA GLN A 173 -4.81 -13.72 22.47
C GLN A 173 -5.27 -12.36 21.93
N LEU A 174 -5.95 -11.54 22.74
CA LEU A 174 -6.33 -10.18 22.37
C LEU A 174 -5.12 -9.31 22.01
N GLY A 175 -4.01 -9.47 22.75
CA GLY A 175 -2.75 -8.81 22.41
C GLY A 175 -2.23 -9.17 21.02
N PHE A 176 -2.26 -10.45 20.65
CA PHE A 176 -1.87 -10.87 19.29
C PHE A 176 -2.83 -10.34 18.22
N ILE A 177 -4.14 -10.38 18.48
CA ILE A 177 -5.16 -9.84 17.57
C ILE A 177 -4.91 -8.35 17.28
N SER A 178 -4.62 -7.56 18.32
CA SER A 178 -4.27 -6.15 18.20
C SER A 178 -2.98 -5.93 17.41
N LEU A 179 -1.94 -6.71 17.68
CA LEU A 179 -0.66 -6.63 16.96
C LEU A 179 -0.86 -6.88 15.47
N TRP A 180 -1.54 -7.96 15.09
CA TRP A 180 -1.86 -8.25 13.69
C TRP A 180 -2.74 -7.16 13.06
N GLY A 181 -3.66 -6.58 13.83
CA GLY A 181 -4.44 -5.42 13.40
C GLY A 181 -3.59 -4.20 13.06
N THR A 182 -2.54 -3.91 13.84
CA THR A 182 -1.62 -2.80 13.54
C THR A 182 -0.79 -3.06 12.29
N VAL A 183 -0.33 -4.29 12.08
CA VAL A 183 0.41 -4.70 10.87
C VAL A 183 -0.49 -4.55 9.63
N GLN A 184 -1.77 -4.91 9.74
CA GLN A 184 -2.75 -4.73 8.68
C GLN A 184 -2.93 -3.24 8.32
N LEU A 185 -3.10 -2.36 9.32
CA LEU A 185 -3.20 -0.92 9.09
C LEU A 185 -1.93 -0.36 8.42
N ALA A 186 -0.76 -0.76 8.91
CA ALA A 186 0.52 -0.35 8.32
C ALA A 186 0.58 -0.72 6.84
N ALA A 187 0.27 -1.97 6.48
CA ALA A 187 0.22 -2.43 5.09
C ALA A 187 -0.75 -1.58 4.24
N GLY A 188 -1.93 -1.23 4.78
CA GLY A 188 -2.87 -0.32 4.11
C GLY A 188 -2.28 1.07 3.83
N PHE A 189 -1.54 1.65 4.78
CA PHE A 189 -0.85 2.93 4.56
C PHE A 189 0.21 2.84 3.45
N TRP A 190 0.99 1.75 3.40
CA TRP A 190 1.97 1.54 2.32
C TRP A 190 1.30 1.50 0.94
N ILE A 191 0.12 0.88 0.82
CA ILE A 191 -0.68 0.82 -0.41
C ILE A 191 -1.12 2.24 -0.82
N VAL A 192 -1.66 3.02 0.12
CA VAL A 192 -2.14 4.39 -0.17
C VAL A 192 -1.00 5.32 -0.60
N CYS A 193 0.20 5.16 -0.03
CA CYS A 193 1.36 5.98 -0.38
C CYS A 193 2.04 5.59 -1.71
N SER A 194 1.91 4.33 -2.14
CA SER A 194 2.55 3.79 -3.35
C SER A 194 2.38 4.62 -4.64
N PRO A 195 1.17 5.08 -5.04
CA PRO A 195 0.99 5.84 -6.28
C PRO A 195 1.74 7.18 -6.34
N SER A 196 2.14 7.74 -5.19
CA SER A 196 2.91 9.00 -5.12
C SER A 196 4.40 8.79 -5.35
N ILE A 197 4.92 7.59 -5.06
CA ILE A 197 6.35 7.24 -5.15
C ILE A 197 6.95 7.46 -6.55
N PRO A 198 6.36 6.99 -7.67
CA PRO A 198 7.00 7.13 -8.99
C PRO A 198 7.11 8.59 -9.47
N LYS A 199 6.17 9.46 -9.08
CA LYS A 199 6.25 10.90 -9.42
C LYS A 199 7.40 11.58 -8.68
N THR A 200 7.55 11.25 -7.41
CA THR A 200 8.62 11.78 -6.55
C THR A 200 9.98 11.27 -7.01
N ILE A 201 10.13 9.98 -7.32
CA ILE A 201 11.40 9.42 -7.83
C ILE A 201 11.81 10.09 -9.15
N ASN A 202 10.89 10.29 -10.09
CA ASN A 202 11.23 10.96 -11.36
C ASN A 202 11.64 12.43 -11.16
N HIS A 203 11.00 13.13 -10.21
CA HIS A 203 11.42 14.49 -9.83
C HIS A 203 12.81 14.51 -9.17
N PHE A 204 13.13 13.54 -8.32
CA PHE A 204 14.44 13.46 -7.66
C PHE A 204 15.55 12.96 -8.57
N ARG A 205 15.27 12.09 -9.56
CA ARG A 205 16.26 11.63 -10.57
C ARG A 205 16.74 12.75 -11.49
N GLY A 206 15.99 13.84 -11.62
CA GLY A 206 16.41 15.03 -12.36
C GLY A 206 17.40 15.94 -11.61
N LYS A 207 17.66 15.71 -10.31
CA LYS A 207 18.60 16.54 -9.54
C LYS A 207 20.00 15.92 -9.47
N PRO A 208 21.08 16.72 -9.67
CA PRO A 208 22.46 16.23 -9.77
C PRO A 208 23.00 15.57 -8.49
N TRP A 209 22.39 15.82 -7.33
CA TRP A 209 22.81 15.19 -6.07
C TRP A 209 22.52 13.68 -6.02
N PHE A 210 21.47 13.19 -6.68
CA PHE A 210 21.09 11.77 -6.65
C PHE A 210 22.02 10.92 -7.55
N LEU A 211 22.43 11.47 -8.69
CA LEU A 211 23.45 10.88 -9.59
C LEU A 211 24.82 10.77 -8.88
N ARG A 212 25.12 11.69 -7.95
CA ARG A 212 26.34 11.64 -7.11
C ARG A 212 26.31 10.51 -6.08
N VAL A 213 25.14 10.17 -5.55
CA VAL A 213 24.98 9.04 -4.62
C VAL A 213 25.04 7.70 -5.37
N GLU A 214 24.45 7.60 -6.55
CA GLU A 214 24.50 6.37 -7.37
C GLU A 214 25.93 6.05 -7.82
N THR A 215 26.71 7.06 -8.23
CA THR A 215 28.14 6.90 -8.56
C THR A 215 28.98 6.53 -7.33
N SER A 216 28.65 7.06 -6.15
CA SER A 216 29.30 6.71 -4.88
C SER A 216 28.99 5.27 -4.43
N LEU A 217 27.76 4.78 -4.63
CA LEU A 217 27.39 3.39 -4.36
C LEU A 217 27.99 2.40 -5.37
N ARG A 218 27.98 2.73 -6.67
CA ARG A 218 28.63 1.90 -7.71
C ARG A 218 30.14 1.81 -7.54
N SER A 219 30.81 2.89 -7.13
CA SER A 219 32.24 2.87 -6.85
C SER A 219 32.61 2.05 -5.61
N ARG A 220 31.71 1.97 -4.61
CA ARG A 220 31.87 1.08 -3.45
C ARG A 220 31.59 -0.39 -3.80
N LEU A 221 30.60 -0.67 -4.64
CA LEU A 221 30.33 -2.04 -5.14
C LEU A 221 31.44 -2.56 -6.07
N ARG A 222 32.05 -1.68 -6.89
CA ARG A 222 33.17 -2.06 -7.76
C ARG A 222 34.48 -2.34 -7.00
N LYS A 223 34.62 -1.83 -5.77
CA LYS A 223 35.79 -2.08 -4.91
C LYS A 223 35.74 -3.44 -4.20
N GLY A 224 34.65 -4.20 -4.29
CA GLY A 224 34.47 -5.50 -3.64
C GLY A 224 34.87 -6.73 -4.47
N HIS A 225 35.40 -6.58 -5.68
CA HIS A 225 35.87 -7.71 -6.51
C HIS A 225 37.41 -7.75 -6.52
N PRO A 226 38.07 -8.68 -5.79
CA PRO A 226 39.51 -8.87 -5.92
C PRO A 226 39.82 -9.45 -7.31
N LYS A 227 40.77 -8.84 -8.03
CA LYS A 227 41.34 -9.39 -9.25
C LYS A 227 42.24 -10.57 -8.86
N SER A 228 41.95 -11.77 -9.35
CA SER A 228 42.93 -12.85 -9.40
C SER A 228 43.91 -12.53 -10.53
N GLU A 229 45.20 -12.52 -10.20
CA GLU A 229 46.32 -12.54 -11.15
C GLU A 229 46.29 -13.85 -11.94
N GLU A 230 46.49 -13.78 -13.27
CA GLU A 230 47.08 -14.87 -14.04
C GLU A 230 47.66 -14.33 -15.36
N GLY A 231 48.99 -14.34 -15.45
CA GLY A 231 49.80 -14.70 -16.63
C GLY A 231 49.70 -13.87 -17.92
N ASP A 232 50.75 -13.10 -18.20
CA ASP A 232 51.22 -12.83 -19.57
C ASP A 232 52.15 -14.00 -19.98
N PRO A 233 52.14 -14.48 -21.23
CA PRO A 233 53.16 -13.96 -22.15
C PRO A 233 52.79 -13.89 -23.65
N ALA A 234 53.37 -12.87 -24.29
CA ALA A 234 54.12 -12.90 -25.56
C ALA A 234 53.44 -12.78 -26.95
N GLN A 235 53.88 -11.71 -27.63
CA GLN A 235 54.39 -11.61 -29.01
C GLN A 235 53.46 -11.72 -30.24
N ASN A 236 53.29 -10.55 -30.86
CA ASN A 236 53.74 -10.15 -32.21
C ASN A 236 52.68 -9.61 -33.20
N PRO A 237 53.09 -8.67 -34.10
CA PRO A 237 52.22 -7.66 -34.69
C PRO A 237 51.85 -7.97 -36.14
N THR A 238 50.71 -7.48 -36.62
CA THR A 238 50.54 -7.13 -38.05
C THR A 238 49.29 -6.28 -38.29
N ILE A 239 49.54 -5.07 -38.81
CA ILE A 239 48.91 -4.40 -39.96
C ILE A 239 47.37 -4.34 -40.02
N GLY A 240 46.87 -3.09 -40.01
CA GLY A 240 45.72 -2.73 -40.85
C GLY A 240 44.73 -1.77 -40.23
N GLY A 241 44.73 -0.53 -40.73
CA GLY A 241 43.47 0.11 -41.10
C GLY A 241 42.73 0.93 -40.04
N GLU A 242 42.81 2.24 -40.25
CA GLU A 242 41.68 3.17 -40.21
C GLU A 242 41.18 3.73 -38.87
N ARG A 243 41.39 5.05 -38.76
CA ARG A 243 40.59 5.99 -37.97
C ARG A 243 39.11 5.65 -38.10
N ASN A 244 38.43 5.44 -36.98
CA ASN A 244 36.99 5.69 -36.96
C ASN A 244 36.53 6.45 -35.72
N GLN A 245 35.63 7.38 -36.02
CA GLN A 245 35.29 8.56 -35.26
C GLN A 245 34.39 8.23 -34.08
N ARG A 246 34.61 8.97 -32.99
CA ARG A 246 33.65 9.11 -31.89
C ARG A 246 32.38 9.78 -32.43
N ALA A 247 31.37 9.00 -32.78
CA ALA A 247 30.00 9.48 -32.89
C ALA A 247 29.36 9.46 -31.50
N GLY A 248 29.47 10.59 -30.80
CA GLY A 248 28.69 10.86 -29.60
C GLY A 248 27.21 10.93 -29.98
N ARG A 249 26.40 10.07 -29.37
CA ARG A 249 24.94 10.19 -29.38
C ARG A 249 24.58 11.32 -28.42
N GLU A 250 24.49 12.53 -28.95
CA GLU A 250 23.99 13.70 -28.23
C GLU A 250 22.53 13.44 -27.85
N VAL A 251 22.31 13.15 -26.56
CA VAL A 251 20.97 13.03 -25.99
C VAL A 251 20.48 14.45 -25.76
N VAL A 252 19.82 15.01 -26.76
CA VAL A 252 19.09 16.28 -26.67
C VAL A 252 18.04 16.13 -25.58
N THR A 253 18.17 16.90 -24.51
CA THR A 253 17.21 16.92 -23.41
C THR A 253 15.91 17.58 -23.86
N ASP A 254 14.76 17.02 -23.46
CA ASP A 254 13.40 17.44 -23.89
C ASP A 254 13.12 18.95 -23.74
N ILE A 255 13.84 19.64 -22.85
CA ILE A 255 13.73 21.10 -22.63
C ILE A 255 14.21 21.88 -23.85
N GLU A 256 15.29 21.46 -24.50
CA GLU A 256 15.89 22.13 -25.65
C GLU A 256 15.04 21.92 -26.91
N PHE A 257 14.39 20.75 -27.02
CA PHE A 257 13.43 20.47 -28.09
C PHE A 257 12.19 21.37 -28.00
N HIS A 258 11.67 21.60 -26.79
CA HIS A 258 10.54 22.51 -26.58
C HIS A 258 10.91 23.97 -26.86
N GLU A 259 12.13 24.41 -26.58
CA GLU A 259 12.58 25.75 -26.90
C GLU A 259 12.73 25.95 -28.42
N LEU A 260 13.23 24.94 -29.15
CA LEU A 260 13.31 24.97 -30.60
C LEU A 260 11.93 24.94 -31.27
N VAL A 261 10.99 24.14 -30.76
CA VAL A 261 9.60 24.10 -31.28
C VAL A 261 8.92 25.45 -31.06
N ASN A 262 9.04 26.04 -29.87
CA ASN A 262 8.38 27.31 -29.54
C ASN A 262 8.97 28.49 -30.36
N LYS A 263 10.28 28.47 -30.64
CA LYS A 263 10.94 29.46 -31.51
C LYS A 263 10.51 29.31 -32.97
N THR A 264 10.20 28.08 -33.40
CA THR A 264 9.71 27.80 -34.75
C THR A 264 8.25 28.23 -34.91
N GLU A 265 7.39 27.99 -33.92
CA GLU A 265 6.00 28.46 -33.91
C GLU A 265 5.92 30.00 -33.90
N ALA A 266 6.74 30.69 -33.09
CA ALA A 266 6.80 32.16 -33.09
C ALA A 266 7.23 32.75 -34.45
N SER A 267 8.14 32.08 -35.17
CA SER A 267 8.56 32.49 -36.52
C SER A 267 7.51 32.26 -37.59
N ILE A 268 6.65 31.24 -37.45
CA ILE A 268 5.57 30.96 -38.41
C ILE A 268 4.42 31.94 -38.22
N THR A 269 4.08 32.27 -36.97
CA THR A 269 3.00 33.22 -36.65
C THR A 269 3.33 34.65 -37.12
N SER A 270 4.60 35.07 -37.02
CA SER A 270 5.08 36.36 -37.56
C SER A 270 5.04 36.46 -39.09
N ARG A 271 4.99 35.34 -39.81
CA ARG A 271 5.00 35.30 -41.28
C ARG A 271 3.59 35.15 -41.88
N ALA A 272 2.61 34.75 -41.07
CA ALA A 272 1.20 34.66 -41.48
C ALA A 272 0.46 36.01 -41.46
N ASP A 273 0.94 36.98 -40.69
CA ASP A 273 0.37 38.34 -40.60
C ASP A 273 0.89 39.32 -41.68
N SER A 274 1.73 38.85 -42.61
CA SER A 274 2.33 39.68 -43.66
C SER A 274 2.17 39.09 -45.06
N GLY A 275 0.97 39.21 -45.62
CA GLY A 275 0.78 39.28 -47.07
C GLY A 275 -0.62 38.89 -47.58
N PRO A 276 -1.03 39.36 -48.76
CA PRO A 276 -1.06 40.74 -49.25
C PRO A 276 -2.51 41.25 -49.39
N VAL A 277 -2.67 42.57 -49.38
CA VAL A 277 -3.83 43.28 -49.98
C VAL A 277 -3.68 43.22 -51.51
#